data_AF-A0A815Q8M2-F1
#
_entry.id   AF-A0A815Q8M2-F1
#
_cell.length_a   1.000
_cell.length_b   1.000
_cell.length_c   1.000
_cell.angle_alpha   90.00
_cell.angle_beta   90.00
_cell.angle_gamma   90.00
#
_symmetry.space_group_name_H-M   'P 1'
#
loop_
_entity.id
_entity.type
_entity.pdbx_description
1 polymer ?
#
loop_
_entity_poly.entity_id
_entity_poly.type
_entity_poly.pdbx_seq_one_letter_code
_entity_poly.pdbx_strand_id
1 'polypeptide(L)'
;MDQNETIDKNVKSSNNKENFDKQNSFQKTCDKTENKKPIETVSIPSLFQYATILDIIYMLIGTTGGLGNGATFAALLFLIGNLLNSFTARSTDICTLNFTALAIEYCPPGYQLVASNYFSSSFICHFNQTTFDFQGAIEKQILYVVIIGCICLVLSYIQVTFWSMAAERQTKAIRKKNISI
;
A
#
# COMPACT_ATOMS: atom_id res chain seq x y z
N MET A 1 37.16 31.48 29.47
CA MET A 1 36.41 30.21 29.44
C MET A 1 36.31 29.74 27.97
N ASP A 2 37.37 29.95 27.16
CA ASP A 2 37.22 30.07 25.69
C ASP A 2 38.10 29.09 24.88
N GLN A 3 38.88 28.23 25.53
CA GLN A 3 39.71 27.26 24.81
C GLN A 3 39.01 25.93 24.51
N ASN A 4 38.05 25.50 25.35
CA ASN A 4 37.34 24.23 25.14
C ASN A 4 36.28 24.31 24.03
N GLU A 5 35.68 25.48 23.78
CA GLU A 5 34.67 25.64 22.72
C GLU A 5 35.30 25.68 21.31
N THR A 6 36.56 26.09 21.22
CA THR A 6 37.32 26.16 19.96
C THR A 6 37.83 24.77 19.54
N ILE A 7 38.16 23.92 20.51
CA ILE A 7 38.61 22.54 20.27
C ILE A 7 37.45 21.67 19.75
N ASP A 8 36.25 21.78 20.34
CA ASP A 8 35.08 20.99 19.91
C ASP A 8 34.60 21.35 18.49
N LYS A 9 34.70 22.62 18.09
CA LYS A 9 34.39 23.07 16.72
C LYS A 9 35.38 22.52 15.69
N ASN A 10 36.65 22.38 16.07
CA ASN A 10 37.70 21.87 15.19
C ASN A 10 37.63 20.34 15.02
N VAL A 11 37.34 19.61 16.11
CA VAL A 11 37.12 18.15 16.08
C VAL A 11 35.88 17.79 15.25
N LYS A 12 34.81 18.59 15.34
CA LYS A 12 33.58 18.38 14.56
C LYS A 12 33.75 18.69 13.07
N SER A 13 34.64 19.64 12.73
CA SER A 13 34.98 19.98 11.34
C SER A 13 35.86 18.90 10.68
N SER A 14 36.87 18.38 11.39
CA SER A 14 37.73 17.29 10.88
C SER A 14 36.97 15.98 10.64
N ASN A 15 36.06 15.59 11.55
CA ASN A 15 35.25 14.39 11.37
C ASN A 15 34.27 14.49 10.19
N ASN A 16 33.77 15.68 9.87
CA ASN A 16 32.86 15.88 8.74
C ASN A 16 33.62 15.84 7.40
N LYS A 17 34.88 16.30 7.39
CA LYS A 17 35.75 16.30 6.22
C LYS A 17 36.25 14.89 5.87
N GLU A 18 36.62 14.09 6.87
CA GLU A 18 36.99 12.68 6.66
C GLU A 18 35.81 11.81 6.19
N ASN A 19 34.58 12.09 6.67
CA ASN A 19 33.39 11.35 6.25
C ASN A 19 32.94 11.75 4.84
N PHE A 20 33.11 13.03 4.48
CA PHE A 20 32.90 13.53 3.11
C PHE A 20 33.93 12.92 2.14
N ASP A 21 35.20 12.83 2.52
CA ASP A 21 36.26 12.23 1.69
C ASP A 21 36.13 10.70 1.56
N LYS A 22 35.62 10.00 2.59
CA LYS A 22 35.28 8.56 2.52
C LYS A 22 34.06 8.28 1.63
N GLN A 23 33.00 9.08 1.71
CA GLN A 23 31.85 8.95 0.80
C GLN A 23 32.22 9.29 -0.64
N ASN A 24 33.04 10.33 -0.83
CA ASN A 24 33.49 10.74 -2.16
C ASN A 24 34.49 9.73 -2.75
N SER A 25 35.31 9.05 -1.95
CA SER A 25 36.18 7.97 -2.45
C SER A 25 35.41 6.70 -2.80
N PHE A 26 34.35 6.33 -2.07
CA PHE A 26 33.49 5.20 -2.43
C PHE A 26 32.69 5.49 -3.71
N GLN A 27 32.15 6.71 -3.86
CA GLN A 27 31.45 7.15 -5.07
C GLN A 27 32.41 7.24 -6.28
N LYS A 28 33.63 7.74 -6.08
CA LYS A 28 34.63 7.92 -7.13
C LYS A 28 35.25 6.59 -7.58
N THR A 29 35.27 5.56 -6.71
CA THR A 29 35.68 4.19 -7.08
C THR A 29 34.64 3.52 -7.98
N CYS A 30 33.36 3.89 -7.88
CA CYS A 30 32.33 3.42 -8.81
C CYS A 30 32.38 4.12 -10.19
N ASP A 31 33.05 5.29 -10.30
CA ASP A 31 32.78 6.23 -11.40
C ASP A 31 33.98 6.84 -12.17
N LYS A 32 35.21 6.32 -12.06
CA LYS A 32 36.35 6.60 -13.00
C LYS A 32 37.55 5.71 -12.63
N THR A 33 38.19 4.89 -13.46
CA THR A 33 38.39 4.87 -14.92
C THR A 33 38.82 3.45 -15.31
N GLU A 34 37.98 2.76 -16.08
CA GLU A 34 38.49 1.95 -17.19
C GLU A 34 37.84 2.57 -18.43
N ASN A 35 38.46 2.46 -19.60
CA ASN A 35 37.84 2.83 -20.88
C ASN A 35 36.54 2.00 -21.05
N LYS A 36 35.43 2.44 -20.45
CA LYS A 36 34.14 1.80 -20.61
C LYS A 36 33.70 2.13 -22.03
N LYS A 37 33.93 1.18 -22.94
CA LYS A 37 33.17 1.04 -24.19
C LYS A 37 31.71 1.42 -23.85
N PRO A 38 31.02 2.22 -24.68
CA PRO A 38 29.65 2.65 -24.39
C PRO A 38 28.88 1.43 -23.89
N ILE A 39 28.24 1.54 -22.72
CA ILE A 39 27.54 0.43 -22.09
C ILE A 39 26.58 -0.11 -23.15
N GLU A 40 26.94 -1.22 -23.78
CA GLU A 40 26.13 -1.82 -24.83
C GLU A 40 24.86 -2.29 -24.11
N THR A 41 23.81 -1.50 -24.24
CA THR A 41 22.54 -1.82 -23.64
C THR A 41 21.98 -3.01 -24.39
N VAL A 42 21.88 -4.14 -23.70
CA VAL A 42 21.16 -5.29 -24.24
C VAL A 42 19.68 -4.95 -24.24
N SER A 43 19.00 -5.29 -25.33
CA SER A 43 17.55 -5.16 -25.37
C SER A 43 16.93 -6.09 -24.32
N ILE A 44 15.84 -5.66 -23.68
CA ILE A 44 15.08 -6.45 -22.68
C ILE A 44 14.76 -7.88 -23.16
N PRO A 45 14.32 -8.14 -24.41
CA PRO A 45 14.12 -9.52 -24.88
C PRO A 45 15.43 -10.31 -25.00
N SER A 46 16.55 -9.67 -25.36
CA SER A 46 17.86 -10.31 -25.35
C SER A 46 18.34 -10.66 -23.94
N LEU A 47 17.79 -10.03 -22.89
CA LEU A 47 18.06 -10.44 -21.50
C LEU A 47 17.41 -11.79 -21.17
N PHE A 48 16.20 -12.05 -21.69
CA PHE A 48 15.44 -13.28 -21.45
C PHE A 48 15.74 -14.41 -22.43
N GLN A 49 16.68 -14.23 -23.37
CA GLN A 49 17.03 -15.25 -24.36
C GLN A 49 17.54 -16.57 -23.76
N TYR A 50 17.99 -16.55 -22.49
CA TYR A 50 18.46 -17.71 -21.74
C TYR A 50 17.36 -18.37 -20.88
N ALA A 51 16.15 -17.83 -20.88
CA ALA A 51 15.02 -18.39 -20.15
C ALA A 51 14.55 -19.70 -20.80
N THR A 52 14.42 -20.74 -19.99
CA THR A 52 13.82 -22.01 -20.44
C THR A 52 12.29 -21.86 -20.46
N ILE A 53 11.58 -22.73 -21.20
CA ILE A 53 10.10 -22.79 -21.18
C ILE A 53 9.54 -22.79 -19.76
N LEU A 54 10.19 -23.53 -18.85
CA LEU A 54 9.78 -23.62 -17.46
C LEU A 54 9.96 -22.28 -16.69
N ASP A 55 10.97 -21.48 -17.06
CA ASP A 55 11.18 -20.14 -16.49
C ASP A 55 10.13 -19.15 -17.00
N ILE A 56 9.71 -19.29 -18.27
CA ILE A 56 8.60 -18.52 -18.85
C ILE A 56 7.29 -18.82 -18.10
N ILE A 57 7.01 -20.09 -17.80
CA ILE A 57 5.85 -20.48 -16.99
C ILE A 57 5.91 -19.81 -15.60
N TYR A 58 7.06 -19.84 -14.95
CA TYR A 58 7.22 -19.18 -13.65
C TYR A 58 7.03 -17.67 -13.71
N MET A 59 7.50 -17.00 -14.77
CA MET A 59 7.27 -15.58 -14.98
C MET A 59 5.78 -15.26 -15.21
N LEU A 60 5.04 -16.11 -15.92
CA LEU A 60 3.58 -15.94 -16.12
C LEU A 60 2.79 -16.12 -14.81
N ILE A 61 3.14 -17.11 -14.00
CA ILE A 61 2.52 -17.32 -12.68
C ILE A 61 2.87 -16.15 -11.74
N GLY A 62 4.13 -15.70 -11.75
CA GLY A 62 4.56 -14.56 -10.92
C GLY A 62 3.89 -13.24 -11.30
N THR A 63 3.71 -12.98 -12.59
CA THR A 63 3.03 -11.78 -13.09
C THR A 63 1.53 -11.77 -12.79
N THR A 64 0.85 -12.91 -12.95
CA THR A 64 -0.56 -13.04 -12.54
C THR A 64 -0.73 -12.87 -11.03
N GLY A 65 0.18 -13.44 -10.22
CA GLY A 65 0.23 -13.20 -8.78
C GLY A 65 0.44 -11.72 -8.41
N GLY A 66 1.29 -11.02 -9.15
CA GLY A 66 1.53 -9.58 -8.96
C GLY A 66 0.36 -8.69 -9.33
N LEU A 67 -0.36 -9.01 -10.41
CA LEU A 67 -1.61 -8.33 -10.77
C LEU A 67 -2.65 -8.48 -9.68
N GLY A 68 -2.82 -9.70 -9.16
CA GLY A 68 -3.74 -9.97 -8.04
C GLY A 68 -3.35 -9.20 -6.78
N ASN A 69 -2.06 -9.16 -6.45
CA ASN A 69 -1.55 -8.41 -5.30
C ASN A 69 -1.81 -6.90 -5.43
N GLY A 70 -1.68 -6.34 -6.63
CA GLY A 70 -2.07 -4.95 -6.91
C GLY A 70 -3.57 -4.70 -6.73
N ALA A 71 -4.41 -5.63 -7.19
CA ALA A 71 -5.87 -5.54 -7.05
C ALA A 71 -6.34 -5.61 -5.58
N THR A 72 -5.62 -6.33 -4.72
CA THR A 72 -5.90 -6.40 -3.27
C THR A 72 -6.02 -5.00 -2.64
N PHE A 73 -5.13 -4.07 -3.01
CA PHE A 73 -5.16 -2.72 -2.46
C PHE A 73 -6.42 -1.95 -2.86
N ALA A 74 -6.83 -2.06 -4.13
CA ALA A 74 -8.08 -1.47 -4.61
C ALA A 74 -9.31 -2.09 -3.92
N ALA A 75 -9.31 -3.41 -3.73
CA ALA A 75 -10.39 -4.12 -3.02
C ALA A 75 -10.47 -3.70 -1.54
N LEU A 76 -9.33 -3.48 -0.88
CA LEU A 76 -9.30 -2.99 0.49
C LEU A 76 -9.88 -1.56 0.60
N LEU A 77 -9.56 -0.66 -0.33
CA LEU A 77 -10.13 0.68 -0.37
C LEU A 77 -11.65 0.65 -0.56
N PHE A 78 -12.16 -0.26 -1.39
CA PHE A 78 -13.60 -0.44 -1.58
C PHE A 78 -14.30 -0.88 -0.27
N LEU A 79 -13.71 -1.82 0.46
CA LEU A 79 -14.22 -2.24 1.78
C LEU A 79 -14.21 -1.09 2.78
N ILE A 80 -13.11 -0.33 2.86
CA ILE A 80 -13.04 0.84 3.74
C ILE A 80 -14.12 1.86 3.37
N GLY A 81 -14.41 2.07 2.08
CA GLY A 81 -15.51 2.92 1.62
C GLY A 81 -16.87 2.48 2.17
N ASN A 82 -17.18 1.18 2.10
CA ASN A 82 -18.42 0.64 2.65
C ASN A 82 -18.46 0.71 4.18
N LEU A 83 -17.31 0.58 4.84
CA LEU A 83 -17.19 0.69 6.29
C LEU A 83 -17.46 2.13 6.72
N LEU A 84 -16.83 3.09 6.05
CA LEU A 84 -17.01 4.52 6.27
C LEU A 84 -18.46 4.94 6.03
N ASN A 85 -19.12 4.44 4.98
CA ASN A 85 -20.54 4.73 4.73
C ASN A 85 -21.43 4.25 5.89
N SER A 86 -21.11 3.11 6.49
CA SER A 86 -21.82 2.56 7.66
C SER A 86 -21.62 3.42 8.91
N PHE A 87 -20.40 3.93 9.13
CA PHE A 87 -20.10 4.88 10.21
C PHE A 87 -20.81 6.22 10.03
N THR A 88 -20.84 6.74 8.79
CA THR A 88 -21.54 7.99 8.47
C THR A 88 -23.04 7.87 8.70
N ALA A 89 -23.66 6.78 8.24
CA ALA A 89 -25.09 6.52 8.47
C ALA A 89 -25.43 6.49 9.97
N ARG A 90 -24.60 5.80 10.78
CA ARG A 90 -24.79 5.78 12.24
C ARG A 90 -24.61 7.15 12.87
N SER A 91 -23.67 7.95 12.36
CA SER A 91 -23.37 9.30 12.86
C SER A 91 -24.49 10.28 12.50
N THR A 92 -25.06 10.19 11.29
CA THR A 92 -26.21 11.01 10.90
C THR A 92 -27.42 10.73 11.78
N ASP A 93 -27.71 9.48 12.15
CA ASP A 93 -28.81 9.16 13.07
C ASP A 93 -28.64 9.83 14.45
N ILE A 94 -27.40 9.90 14.96
CA ILE A 94 -27.08 10.57 16.24
C ILE A 94 -27.21 12.09 16.08
N CYS A 95 -26.74 12.64 14.97
CA CYS A 95 -26.85 14.07 14.67
C CYS A 95 -28.31 14.49 14.48
N THR A 96 -29.16 13.67 13.86
CA THR A 96 -30.59 13.95 13.71
C THR A 96 -31.29 13.98 15.06
N LEU A 97 -30.93 13.10 16.01
CA LEU A 97 -31.51 13.10 17.36
C LEU A 97 -31.08 14.28 18.25
N ASN A 98 -29.91 14.89 17.99
CA ASN A 98 -29.48 16.09 18.71
C ASN A 98 -29.90 17.41 18.03
N PHE A 99 -30.21 17.41 16.73
CA PHE A 99 -30.52 18.61 15.95
C PHE A 99 -31.98 18.74 15.51
N THR A 100 -32.89 17.81 15.88
CA THR A 100 -34.36 17.99 15.72
C THR A 100 -34.94 19.13 16.56
N ALA A 101 -34.13 19.84 17.33
CA ALA A 101 -34.53 21.16 17.80
C ALA A 101 -34.54 22.22 16.67
N LEU A 102 -33.75 22.10 15.58
CA LEU A 102 -33.62 23.16 14.56
C LEU A 102 -33.29 22.79 13.08
N ALA A 103 -33.00 21.54 12.67
CA ALA A 103 -32.62 21.26 11.26
C ALA A 103 -33.70 20.47 10.48
N ILE A 104 -34.57 21.22 9.79
CA ILE A 104 -35.55 20.69 8.82
C ILE A 104 -35.00 20.97 7.41
N GLU A 105 -33.99 20.24 6.90
CA GLU A 105 -33.65 20.36 5.46
C GLU A 105 -32.84 19.23 4.82
N TYR A 106 -32.65 18.08 5.48
CA TYR A 106 -31.86 17.01 4.87
C TYR A 106 -32.36 15.62 5.24
N CYS A 107 -33.56 15.28 4.79
CA CYS A 107 -33.92 13.87 4.71
C CYS A 107 -33.94 13.40 3.23
N PRO A 108 -33.36 12.22 2.91
CA PRO A 108 -33.16 11.71 1.55
C PRO A 108 -34.39 10.98 0.95
N PRO A 109 -34.84 11.23 -0.28
CA PRO A 109 -36.18 10.85 -0.77
C PRO A 109 -36.55 9.37 -0.55
N GLY A 110 -37.63 9.10 0.21
CA GLY A 110 -38.13 7.74 0.52
C GLY A 110 -38.67 7.55 1.94
N TYR A 111 -38.50 8.53 2.82
CA TYR A 111 -39.02 8.56 4.20
C TYR A 111 -40.29 9.40 4.27
N GLN A 112 -41.23 8.98 5.12
CA GLN A 112 -42.49 9.67 5.35
C GLN A 112 -42.50 10.25 6.76
N LEU A 113 -42.82 11.54 6.84
CA LEU A 113 -42.96 12.27 8.10
C LEU A 113 -44.33 11.93 8.71
N VAL A 114 -44.35 11.27 9.87
CA VAL A 114 -45.59 11.04 10.63
C VAL A 114 -45.57 11.90 11.88
N ALA A 115 -46.57 12.76 12.01
CA ALA A 115 -46.76 13.60 13.19
C ALA A 115 -47.13 12.72 14.40
N SER A 116 -46.39 12.83 15.50
CA SER A 116 -46.87 12.38 16.81
C SER A 116 -47.28 13.60 17.62
N ASN A 117 -48.53 13.61 18.06
CA ASN A 117 -49.13 14.71 18.82
C ASN A 117 -48.62 14.68 20.26
N TYR A 118 -48.07 15.77 20.79
CA TYR A 118 -48.25 16.22 22.18
C TYR A 118 -47.75 17.68 22.31
N PHE A 119 -48.67 18.64 22.19
CA PHE A 119 -48.66 19.95 22.86
C PHE A 119 -47.44 20.91 22.72
N SER A 120 -46.49 20.67 21.82
CA SER A 120 -45.58 21.74 21.38
C SER A 120 -45.02 21.37 20.02
N SER A 121 -44.92 22.35 19.11
CA SER A 121 -44.47 22.20 17.73
C SER A 121 -42.99 21.83 17.63
N SER A 122 -42.65 20.62 18.07
CA SER A 122 -41.36 19.99 17.90
C SER A 122 -41.56 18.78 17.00
N PHE A 123 -41.08 18.86 15.76
CA PHE A 123 -40.99 17.68 14.89
C PHE A 123 -39.90 16.76 15.45
N ILE A 124 -40.30 15.80 16.29
CA ILE A 124 -39.40 14.70 16.66
C ILE A 124 -39.47 13.69 15.53
N CYS A 125 -38.35 13.48 14.83
CA CYS A 125 -38.19 12.31 13.98
C CYS A 125 -38.34 11.08 14.89
N HIS A 126 -39.51 10.45 14.86
CA HIS A 126 -39.72 9.20 15.60
C HIS A 126 -38.91 8.12 14.89
N PHE A 127 -37.66 7.96 15.34
CA PHE A 127 -36.79 6.86 14.97
C PHE A 127 -37.45 5.60 15.51
N ASN A 128 -38.24 4.94 14.66
CA ASN A 128 -38.65 3.58 14.94
C ASN A 128 -37.35 2.77 14.90
N GLN A 129 -36.84 2.43 16.08
CA GLN A 129 -35.61 1.67 16.25
C GLN A 129 -35.84 0.26 15.72
N THR A 130 -35.85 0.12 14.39
CA THR A 130 -35.23 -1.04 13.79
C THR A 130 -33.78 -0.90 14.17
N THR A 131 -33.30 -1.72 15.10
CA THR A 131 -31.90 -1.82 15.45
C THR A 131 -31.13 -2.10 14.16
N PHE A 132 -30.66 -1.04 13.49
CA PHE A 132 -29.69 -1.17 12.44
C PHE A 132 -28.50 -1.87 13.12
N ASP A 133 -28.33 -3.15 12.78
CA ASP A 133 -27.30 -3.99 13.37
C ASP A 133 -25.94 -3.60 12.78
N PHE A 134 -25.49 -2.42 13.20
CA PHE A 134 -24.21 -1.83 12.86
C PHE A 134 -23.07 -2.76 13.26
N GLN A 135 -23.23 -3.43 14.40
CA GLN A 135 -22.30 -4.43 14.88
C GLN A 135 -22.18 -5.57 13.87
N GLY A 136 -23.31 -6.14 13.43
CA GLY A 136 -23.34 -7.18 12.39
C GLY A 136 -22.81 -6.71 11.02
N ALA A 137 -23.03 -5.45 10.65
CA ALA A 137 -22.50 -4.88 9.40
C ALA A 137 -20.97 -4.74 9.43
N ILE A 138 -20.41 -4.29 10.56
CA ILE A 138 -18.96 -4.14 10.74
C ILE A 138 -18.28 -5.51 10.82
N GLU A 139 -18.87 -6.45 11.56
CA GLU A 139 -18.33 -7.81 11.69
C GLU A 139 -18.17 -8.49 10.32
N LYS A 140 -19.15 -8.33 9.42
CA LYS A 140 -19.05 -8.83 8.04
C LYS A 140 -17.91 -8.17 7.27
N GLN A 141 -17.72 -6.87 7.39
CA GLN A 141 -16.66 -6.16 6.67
C GLN A 141 -15.26 -6.51 7.18
N ILE A 142 -15.10 -6.67 8.50
CA ILE A 142 -13.83 -7.13 9.09
C ILE A 142 -13.49 -8.53 8.58
N LEU A 143 -14.47 -9.44 8.51
CA LEU A 143 -14.26 -10.78 7.98
C LEU A 143 -13.78 -10.76 6.52
N TYR A 144 -14.34 -9.88 5.68
CA TYR A 144 -13.85 -9.70 4.30
C TYR A 144 -12.40 -9.15 4.25
N VAL A 145 -12.04 -8.23 5.14
CA VAL A 145 -10.66 -7.71 5.22
C VAL A 145 -9.67 -8.81 5.60
N VAL A 146 -10.03 -9.69 6.53
CA VAL A 146 -9.18 -10.83 6.93
C VAL A 146 -8.98 -11.80 5.75
N ILE A 147 -10.06 -12.16 5.04
CA ILE A 147 -9.98 -13.06 3.88
C ILE A 147 -9.06 -12.48 2.80
N ILE A 148 -9.23 -11.19 2.47
CA ILE A 148 -8.40 -10.52 1.47
C ILE A 148 -6.94 -10.45 1.93
N GLY A 149 -6.69 -10.23 3.23
CA GLY A 149 -5.35 -10.30 3.81
C GLY A 149 -4.68 -11.67 3.63
N CYS A 150 -5.41 -12.76 3.87
CA CYS A 150 -4.91 -14.12 3.63
C CYS A 150 -4.63 -14.38 2.15
N ILE A 151 -5.52 -13.94 1.24
CA ILE A 151 -5.32 -14.07 -0.20
C ILE A 151 -4.08 -13.27 -0.65
N CYS A 152 -3.92 -12.03 -0.15
CA CYS A 152 -2.77 -11.18 -0.41
C CYS A 152 -1.45 -11.83 0.02
N LEU A 153 -1.43 -12.47 1.19
CA LEU A 153 -0.26 -13.18 1.70
C LEU A 153 0.14 -14.31 0.73
N VAL A 154 -0.82 -15.12 0.28
CA VAL A 154 -0.54 -16.21 -0.65
C VAL A 154 -0.09 -15.69 -2.02
N LEU A 155 -0.79 -14.69 -2.57
CA LEU A 155 -0.45 -14.10 -3.87
C LEU A 155 0.91 -13.42 -3.87
N SER A 156 1.26 -12.68 -2.81
CA SER A 156 2.56 -12.02 -2.68
C SER A 156 3.69 -13.04 -2.53
N TYR A 157 3.47 -14.13 -1.78
CA TYR A 157 4.44 -15.22 -1.68
C TYR A 157 4.70 -15.86 -3.05
N ILE A 158 3.64 -16.22 -3.79
CA ILE A 158 3.75 -16.80 -5.13
C ILE A 158 4.42 -15.82 -6.10
N GLN A 159 4.01 -14.55 -6.11
CA GLN A 159 4.61 -13.52 -6.96
C GLN A 159 6.13 -13.48 -6.78
N VAL A 160 6.60 -13.29 -5.54
CA VAL A 160 8.03 -13.08 -5.27
C VAL A 160 8.82 -14.37 -5.51
N THR A 161 8.34 -15.51 -4.99
CA THR A 161 9.08 -16.78 -5.08
C THR A 161 9.26 -17.25 -6.53
N PHE A 162 8.22 -17.15 -7.36
CA PHE A 162 8.29 -17.58 -8.76
C PHE A 162 9.19 -16.68 -9.60
N TRP A 163 9.17 -15.36 -9.36
CA TRP A 163 10.11 -14.43 -9.98
C TRP A 163 11.55 -14.69 -9.54
N SER A 164 11.78 -14.92 -8.25
CA SER A 164 13.10 -15.23 -7.71
C SER A 164 13.65 -16.56 -8.26
N MET A 165 12.80 -17.59 -8.37
CA MET A 165 13.21 -18.90 -8.90
C MET A 165 13.56 -18.84 -10.39
N ALA A 166 12.77 -18.11 -11.19
CA ALA A 166 13.08 -17.88 -12.61
C ALA A 166 14.41 -17.10 -12.78
N ALA A 167 14.62 -16.05 -11.98
CA ALA A 167 15.85 -15.24 -12.02
C ALA A 167 17.09 -16.04 -11.63
N GLU A 168 16.99 -16.90 -10.61
CA GLU A 168 18.10 -17.77 -10.19
C GLU A 168 18.51 -18.73 -11.31
N ARG A 169 17.52 -19.37 -11.96
CA ARG A 169 17.77 -20.31 -13.06
C ARG A 169 18.41 -19.63 -14.27
N GLN A 170 17.92 -18.45 -14.64
CA GLN A 170 18.52 -17.63 -15.72
C GLN A 170 19.96 -17.24 -15.38
N THR A 171 20.23 -16.80 -14.15
CA THR A 171 21.58 -16.41 -13.71
C THR A 171 22.55 -17.60 -13.74
N LYS A 172 22.09 -18.78 -13.29
CA LYS A 172 22.87 -20.03 -13.38
C LYS A 172 23.16 -20.43 -14.83
N ALA A 173 22.19 -20.30 -15.73
CA ALA A 173 22.36 -20.62 -17.15
C ALA A 173 23.40 -19.71 -17.82
N ILE A 174 23.31 -18.39 -17.58
CA ILE A 174 24.26 -17.40 -18.08
C ILE A 174 25.67 -17.69 -17.57
N ARG A 175 25.81 -17.95 -16.25
CA ARG A 175 27.11 -18.22 -15.64
C ARG A 175 27.77 -19.49 -16.19
N LYS A 176 26.99 -20.57 -16.40
CA LYS A 176 27.51 -21.81 -16.99
C LYS A 176 28.03 -21.59 -18.41
N LYS A 177 27.28 -20.84 -19.22
CA LYS A 177 27.68 -20.54 -20.61
C LYS A 177 28.96 -19.72 -20.69
N ASN A 178 29.19 -18.81 -19.74
CA ASN A 178 30.42 -18.02 -19.68
C ASN A 178 31.66 -18.82 -19.24
N ILE A 179 31.49 -19.91 -18.48
CA ILE A 179 32.61 -20.74 -17.98
C ILE A 179 32.96 -21.87 -18.97
N SER A 180 32.04 -22.26 -19.86
CA SER A 180 32.25 -23.33 -20.85
C SER A 180 32.91 -22.87 -22.16
N ILE A 181 33.36 -21.62 -22.24
CA ILE A 181 34.05 -21.01 -23.40
C ILE A 181 35.51 -20.79 -23.01
#